data_AF-A0A7C6XMA9-F1
#
_entry.id   AF-A0A7C6XMA9-F1
#
_cell.length_a   1.000
_cell.length_b   1.000
_cell.length_c   1.000
_cell.angle_alpha   90.00
_cell.angle_beta   90.00
_cell.angle_gamma   90.00
#
_symmetry.space_group_name_H-M   'P 1'
#
loop_
_entity.id
_entity.type
_entity.pdbx_description
1 polymer ?
#
loop_
_entity_poly.entity_id
_entity_poly.type
_entity_poly.pdbx_seq_one_letter_code
_entity_poly.pdbx_strand_id
1 'polypeptide(L)'
;MINRDDLGSWLEGPRFDREEDDWSGKRLGLPVNGSHSLAPAWKRILALLVDWLMCLTIANLIDPANPILAPAIFALENFVLVGTLGYSVGHRIFGIEVRRLDGHVPGLLKSFIRAVLVVL
;
A
#
# COMPACT_ATOMS: atom_id res chain seq x y z
N MET A 1 -35.54 5.55 23.77
CA MET A 1 -36.69 5.12 22.94
C MET A 1 -36.11 4.60 21.64
N ILE A 2 -36.38 3.35 21.28
CA ILE A 2 -35.87 2.74 20.03
C ILE A 2 -36.82 3.18 18.92
N ASN A 3 -36.29 3.74 17.83
CA ASN A 3 -37.11 4.22 16.72
C ASN A 3 -37.37 3.09 15.72
N ARG A 4 -38.49 3.15 14.99
CA ARG A 4 -38.85 2.09 14.03
C ARG A 4 -37.83 1.95 12.90
N ASP A 5 -37.13 3.05 12.59
CA ASP A 5 -36.12 3.12 11.55
C ASP A 5 -34.84 2.34 11.91
N ASP A 6 -34.54 2.17 13.22
CA ASP A 6 -33.38 1.38 13.69
C ASP A 6 -33.57 -0.11 13.37
N LEU A 7 -34.81 -0.61 13.44
CA LEU A 7 -35.15 -2.01 13.18
C LEU A 7 -35.10 -2.37 11.69
N GLY A 8 -35.25 -1.39 10.79
CA GLY A 8 -35.20 -1.56 9.34
C GLY A 8 -33.81 -1.35 8.73
N SER A 9 -32.88 -0.76 9.49
CA SER A 9 -31.55 -0.39 9.01
C SER A 9 -30.72 -1.57 8.47
N TRP A 10 -30.95 -2.78 8.98
CA TRP A 10 -30.29 -4.00 8.50
C TRP A 10 -30.77 -4.45 7.10
N LEU A 11 -32.02 -4.10 6.72
CA LEU A 11 -32.56 -4.34 5.38
C LEU A 11 -32.13 -3.28 4.36
N GLU A 12 -31.84 -2.05 4.82
CA GLU A 12 -31.30 -0.97 3.99
C GLU A 12 -29.85 -1.16 3.59
N GLY A 13 -29.15 -2.13 4.21
CA GLY A 13 -27.75 -2.41 3.95
C GLY A 13 -26.81 -1.33 4.51
N PRO A 14 -25.50 -1.43 4.25
CA PRO A 14 -24.53 -0.47 4.76
C PRO A 14 -24.84 0.91 4.17
N ARG A 15 -25.36 1.80 5.01
CA ARG A 15 -25.51 3.21 4.66
C ARG A 15 -24.13 3.83 4.52
N PHE A 16 -23.72 4.13 3.28
CA PHE A 16 -22.50 4.89 3.00
C PHE A 16 -22.77 6.38 3.14
N ASP A 17 -23.29 6.76 4.30
CA ASP A 17 -23.51 8.14 4.67
C ASP A 17 -22.11 8.70 4.96
N ARG A 18 -21.41 9.13 3.91
CA ARG A 18 -20.17 9.88 4.08
C ARG A 18 -20.59 11.17 4.78
N GLU A 19 -20.29 11.29 6.06
CA GLU A 19 -20.29 12.59 6.73
C GLU A 19 -19.55 13.57 5.80
N GLU A 20 -20.05 14.80 5.65
CA GLU A 20 -19.46 15.81 4.75
C GLU A 20 -17.97 16.08 5.05
N ASP A 21 -17.49 15.65 6.21
CA ASP A 21 -16.12 15.77 6.69
C ASP A 21 -15.40 14.41 6.85
N ASP A 22 -15.80 13.35 6.14
CA ASP A 22 -15.11 12.04 6.15
C ASP A 22 -14.11 11.88 4.98
N TRP A 23 -12.82 11.82 5.30
CA TRP A 23 -11.74 11.54 4.34
C TRP A 23 -10.92 10.31 4.75
N SER A 24 -10.31 9.63 3.79
CA SER A 24 -9.62 8.34 4.02
C SER A 24 -8.50 8.37 5.08
N GLY A 25 -7.95 9.55 5.38
CA GLY A 25 -6.91 9.77 6.38
C GLY A 25 -7.42 10.14 7.79
N LYS A 26 -8.72 10.41 7.96
CA LYS A 26 -9.32 10.97 9.20
C LYS A 26 -9.08 10.09 10.42
N ARG A 27 -9.33 8.78 10.29
CA ARG A 27 -9.14 7.79 11.38
C ARG A 27 -7.67 7.63 11.80
N LEU A 28 -6.74 8.10 10.97
CA LEU A 28 -5.30 8.05 11.20
C LEU A 28 -4.72 9.41 11.62
N GLY A 29 -5.55 10.45 11.73
CA GLY A 29 -5.11 11.82 12.04
C GLY A 29 -4.33 12.50 10.91
N LEU A 30 -4.42 12.01 9.67
CA LEU A 30 -3.68 12.53 8.52
C LEU A 30 -4.41 13.72 7.87
N PRO A 31 -3.68 14.72 7.35
CA PRO A 31 -4.28 15.89 6.70
C PRO A 31 -5.03 15.52 5.41
N VAL A 32 -6.06 16.31 5.09
CA VAL A 32 -6.89 16.13 3.87
C VAL A 32 -6.08 16.36 2.59
N ASN A 33 -5.22 17.39 2.58
CA ASN A 33 -4.41 17.78 1.43
C ASN A 33 -2.99 18.14 1.86
N GLY A 34 -2.03 18.00 0.94
CA GLY A 34 -0.63 18.41 1.14
C GLY A 34 0.34 17.25 1.38
N SER A 35 1.57 17.60 1.75
CA SER A 35 2.62 16.64 2.08
C SER A 35 2.21 15.84 3.33
N HIS A 36 2.37 14.52 3.31
CA HIS A 36 1.91 13.57 4.35
C HIS A 36 0.39 13.28 4.40
N SER A 37 -0.40 13.74 3.43
CA SER A 37 -1.76 13.21 3.25
C SER A 37 -1.74 11.74 2.80
N LEU A 38 -2.83 11.02 3.06
CA LEU A 38 -2.96 9.63 2.65
C LEU A 38 -2.87 9.51 1.12
N ALA A 39 -1.83 8.83 0.63
CA ALA A 39 -1.67 8.64 -0.80
C ALA A 39 -2.87 7.89 -1.41
N PRO A 40 -3.48 8.41 -2.49
CA PRO A 40 -4.64 7.79 -3.10
C PRO A 40 -4.29 6.43 -3.70
N ALA A 41 -5.24 5.49 -3.65
CA ALA A 41 -5.02 4.09 -4.03
C ALA A 41 -4.50 3.94 -5.47
N TRP A 42 -4.96 4.80 -6.40
CA TRP A 42 -4.51 4.77 -7.80
C TRP A 42 -3.01 5.05 -7.97
N LYS A 43 -2.42 5.93 -7.15
CA LYS A 43 -0.96 6.19 -7.18
C LYS A 43 -0.17 4.96 -6.72
N ARG A 44 -0.72 4.20 -5.76
CA ARG A 44 -0.12 2.94 -5.30
C ARG A 44 -0.14 1.87 -6.40
N ILE A 45 -1.22 1.79 -7.16
CA ILE A 45 -1.34 0.87 -8.30
C ILE A 45 -0.33 1.24 -9.39
N LEU A 46 -0.18 2.53 -9.71
CA LEU A 46 0.82 2.97 -10.69
C LEU A 46 2.26 2.70 -10.23
N ALA A 47 2.57 2.95 -8.95
CA ALA A 47 3.88 2.62 -8.38
C ALA A 47 4.17 1.12 -8.53
N LEU A 48 3.20 0.26 -8.20
CA LEU A 48 3.31 -1.19 -8.33
C LEU A 48 3.54 -1.62 -9.80
N LEU A 49 2.83 -0.99 -10.74
CA LEU A 49 2.97 -1.28 -12.16
C LEU A 49 4.38 -0.93 -12.66
N VAL A 50 4.92 0.21 -12.25
CA VAL A 50 6.28 0.63 -12.57
C VAL A 50 7.32 -0.34 -12.00
N ASP A 51 7.19 -0.72 -10.73
CA ASP A 51 8.09 -1.69 -10.08
C ASP A 51 8.05 -3.04 -10.79
N TRP A 52 6.86 -3.50 -11.17
CA TRP A 52 6.69 -4.74 -11.90
C TRP A 52 7.33 -4.67 -13.28
N LEU A 53 7.08 -3.61 -14.05
CA LEU A 53 7.70 -3.46 -15.38
C LEU A 53 9.22 -3.41 -15.28
N MET A 54 9.75 -2.72 -14.27
CA MET A 54 11.19 -2.64 -13.99
C MET A 54 11.78 -4.03 -13.71
N CYS A 55 11.18 -4.79 -12.80
CA CYS A 55 11.58 -6.17 -12.51
C CYS A 55 11.49 -7.10 -13.72
N LEU A 56 10.43 -6.95 -14.52
CA LEU A 56 10.24 -7.72 -15.75
C LEU A 56 11.37 -7.43 -16.76
N THR A 57 11.73 -6.16 -16.95
CA THR A 57 12.85 -5.79 -17.84
C THR A 57 14.19 -6.32 -17.35
N ILE A 58 14.46 -6.25 -16.04
CA ILE A 58 15.71 -6.78 -15.47
C ILE A 58 15.80 -8.29 -15.64
N ALA A 59 14.71 -9.02 -15.34
CA ALA A 59 14.66 -10.46 -15.51
C ALA A 59 14.83 -10.90 -16.96
N ASN A 60 14.18 -10.21 -17.90
CA ASN A 60 14.34 -10.49 -19.33
C ASN A 60 15.76 -10.22 -19.84
N LEU A 61 16.48 -9.27 -19.24
CA LEU A 61 17.87 -8.97 -19.59
C LEU A 61 18.83 -10.07 -19.09
N ILE A 62 18.53 -10.69 -17.95
CA ILE A 62 19.36 -11.75 -17.36
C ILE A 62 19.07 -13.10 -18.01
N ASP A 63 17.80 -13.52 -18.00
CA ASP A 63 17.36 -14.79 -18.58
C ASP A 63 15.88 -14.71 -18.97
N PRO A 64 15.57 -14.44 -20.25
CA PRO A 64 14.19 -14.31 -20.72
C PRO A 64 13.43 -15.63 -20.76
N ALA A 65 14.12 -16.78 -20.67
CA ALA A 65 13.49 -18.09 -20.69
C ALA A 65 13.03 -18.55 -19.30
N ASN A 66 13.40 -17.83 -18.23
CA ASN A 66 13.13 -18.22 -16.86
C ASN A 66 11.93 -17.47 -16.26
N PRO A 67 10.74 -18.10 -16.20
CA PRO A 67 9.51 -17.44 -15.72
C PRO A 67 9.54 -17.14 -14.22
N ILE A 68 10.48 -17.72 -13.47
CA ILE A 68 10.59 -17.55 -12.02
C ILE A 68 11.45 -16.33 -11.67
N LEU A 69 12.33 -15.89 -12.57
CA LEU A 69 13.31 -14.86 -12.28
C LEU A 69 12.67 -13.48 -12.05
N ALA A 70 11.68 -13.12 -12.85
CA ALA A 70 10.93 -11.86 -12.70
C ALA A 70 10.19 -11.74 -11.36
N PRO A 71 9.33 -12.70 -10.95
CA PRO A 71 8.68 -12.64 -9.65
C PRO A 71 9.66 -12.77 -8.47
N ALA A 72 10.77 -13.52 -8.62
CA ALA A 72 11.79 -13.62 -7.57
C ALA A 72 12.51 -12.28 -7.34
N ILE A 73 12.89 -11.58 -8.41
CA ILE A 73 13.50 -10.24 -8.33
C ILE A 73 12.50 -9.24 -7.74
N PHE A 74 11.24 -9.28 -8.17
CA PHE A 74 10.20 -8.42 -7.63
C PHE A 74 9.94 -8.64 -6.14
N ALA A 75 9.91 -9.90 -5.69
CA ALA A 75 9.77 -10.25 -4.29
C ALA A 75 10.98 -9.77 -3.47
N LEU A 76 12.20 -9.92 -3.99
CA LEU A 76 13.42 -9.48 -3.34
C LEU A 76 13.51 -7.94 -3.27
N GLU A 77 13.17 -7.23 -4.34
CA GLU A 77 13.11 -5.77 -4.36
C GLU A 77 12.08 -5.26 -3.35
N ASN A 78 10.86 -5.78 -3.39
CA ASN A 78 9.82 -5.38 -2.42
C ASN A 78 10.27 -5.67 -0.99
N PHE A 79 10.89 -6.83 -0.77
CA PHE A 79 11.38 -7.19 0.55
C PHE A 79 12.46 -6.22 1.04
N VAL A 80 13.47 -5.94 0.23
CA VAL A 80 14.60 -5.11 0.62
C VAL A 80 14.19 -3.65 0.68
N LEU A 81 13.59 -3.07 -0.36
CA LEU A 81 13.32 -1.64 -0.44
C LEU A 81 12.16 -1.21 0.46
N VAL A 82 10.99 -1.85 0.32
CA VAL A 82 9.86 -1.53 1.20
C VAL A 82 10.20 -1.90 2.64
N GLY A 83 11.00 -2.96 2.81
CA GLY A 83 11.36 -3.42 4.12
C GLY A 83 12.38 -2.59 4.88
N THR A 84 13.38 -2.04 4.19
CA THR A 84 14.46 -1.26 4.82
C THR A 84 14.18 0.24 4.78
N LEU A 85 13.56 0.73 3.71
CA LEU A 85 13.44 2.14 3.42
C LEU A 85 12.00 2.65 3.53
N GLY A 86 11.00 1.76 3.57
CA GLY A 86 9.59 2.17 3.59
C GLY A 86 9.13 2.77 2.26
N TYR A 87 9.85 2.56 1.16
CA TYR A 87 9.43 2.95 -0.18
C TYR A 87 10.03 1.99 -1.21
N SER A 88 9.28 1.68 -2.28
CA SER A 88 9.84 1.09 -3.49
C SER A 88 10.31 2.18 -4.47
N VAL A 89 10.95 1.78 -5.57
CA VAL A 89 11.38 2.71 -6.64
C VAL A 89 10.19 3.48 -7.20
N GLY A 90 9.08 2.78 -7.50
CA GLY A 90 7.83 3.35 -7.97
C GLY A 90 7.21 4.28 -6.94
N HIS A 91 7.24 3.94 -5.65
CA HIS A 91 6.79 4.85 -4.61
C HIS A 91 7.60 6.15 -4.61
N ARG A 92 8.92 6.09 -4.80
CA ARG A 92 9.78 7.27 -4.88
C ARG A 92 9.48 8.13 -6.12
N ILE A 93 9.17 7.52 -7.26
CA ILE A 93 8.76 8.22 -8.49
C ILE A 93 7.43 8.95 -8.28
N PHE A 94 6.47 8.32 -7.59
CA PHE A 94 5.15 8.90 -7.34
C PHE A 94 5.06 9.75 -6.06
N GLY A 95 6.19 9.98 -5.38
CA GLY A 95 6.26 10.78 -4.15
C GLY A 95 5.48 10.17 -2.99
N ILE A 96 5.43 8.85 -2.92
CA ILE A 96 4.73 8.08 -1.89
C ILE A 96 5.77 7.54 -0.90
N GLU A 97 5.48 7.62 0.39
CA GLU A 97 6.32 7.08 1.45
C GLU A 97 5.45 6.24 2.40
N VAL A 98 5.95 5.07 2.80
CA VAL A 98 5.34 4.23 3.84
C VAL A 98 5.96 4.62 5.18
N ARG A 99 5.26 5.46 5.94
CA ARG A 99 5.61 5.77 7.33
C ARG A 99 4.71 5.03 8.32
N ARG A 100 5.25 4.77 9.51
CA ARG A 100 4.40 4.44 10.65
C ARG A 100 3.68 5.68 11.13
N LEU A 101 2.53 5.46 11.78
CA LEU A 101 1.75 6.52 12.43
C LEU A 101 2.54 7.22 13.54
N ASP A 102 3.54 6.54 14.12
CA ASP A 102 4.46 7.09 15.13
C ASP A 102 5.60 7.93 14.51
N GLY A 103 5.56 8.25 13.21
CA GLY A 103 6.58 9.05 12.50
C GLY A 103 7.93 8.36 12.26
N HIS A 104 8.14 7.17 12.82
CA HIS A 104 9.38 6.40 12.68
C HIS A 104 9.35 5.52 11.42
N VAL A 105 10.54 5.30 10.82
CA VAL A 105 10.73 4.34 9.73
C VAL A 105 10.23 2.94 10.14
N PRO A 106 9.63 2.17 9.22
CA PRO A 106 9.25 0.79 9.50
C PRO A 106 10.51 -0.02 9.78
N GLY A 107 10.85 -0.19 11.07
CA GLY A 107 12.09 -0.87 11.46
C GLY A 107 12.24 -2.24 10.79
N LEU A 108 13.48 -2.55 10.40
CA LEU A 108 13.93 -3.73 9.65
C LEU A 108 13.29 -5.05 10.09
N LEU A 109 13.05 -5.22 11.40
CA LEU A 109 12.50 -6.43 11.99
C LEU A 109 11.04 -6.72 11.58
N LYS A 110 10.17 -5.69 11.49
CA LYS A 110 8.77 -5.90 11.06
C LYS A 110 8.68 -6.20 9.57
N SER A 111 9.61 -5.67 8.80
CA SER A 111 9.72 -5.91 7.38
C SER A 111 10.26 -7.31 7.06
N PHE A 112 11.24 -7.78 7.84
CA PHE A 112 11.71 -9.17 7.84
C PHE A 112 10.55 -10.14 8.07
N ILE A 113 9.76 -9.92 9.13
CA ILE A 113 8.60 -10.75 9.46
C ILE A 113 7.56 -10.75 8.33
N ARG A 114 7.31 -9.59 7.70
CA ARG A 114 6.34 -9.48 6.60
C ARG A 114 6.76 -10.28 5.37
N ALA A 115 8.03 -10.28 4.99
CA ALA A 115 8.43 -11.03 3.80
C ALA A 115 8.49 -12.53 4.05
N VAL A 116 8.86 -12.95 5.26
CA VAL A 116 8.71 -14.37 5.66
C VAL A 116 7.24 -14.80 5.52
N LEU A 117 6.29 -13.94 5.93
CA LEU A 117 4.84 -14.17 5.79
C LEU A 117 4.30 -14.11 4.35
N VAL A 118 5.03 -13.52 3.40
CA VAL A 118 4.62 -13.43 1.99
C VAL A 118 5.22 -14.58 1.15
N VAL A 119 6.33 -15.15 1.62
CA VAL A 119 7.02 -16.27 0.97
C VAL A 119 6.44 -17.63 1.40
N LEU A 120 5.79 -17.71 2.56
CA LEU A 120 5.10 -18.92 3.06
C LEU A 120 3.65 -18.99 2.58
#